data_AF-A0A1W2LHE2-F1
#
_entry.id   AF-A0A1W2LHE2-F1
#
_cell.length_a   1.000
_cell.length_b   1.000
_cell.length_c   1.000
_cell.angle_alpha   90.00
_cell.angle_beta   90.00
_cell.angle_gamma   90.00
#
_symmetry.space_group_name_H-M   'P 1'
#
loop_
_entity.id
_entity.type
_entity.pdbx_description
1 polymer ?
#
loop_
_entity_poly.entity_id
_entity_poly.type
_entity_poly.pdbx_seq_one_letter_code
_entity_poly.pdbx_strand_id
1 'polypeptide(L)' 'MTRYRGQFNNRELDVLAAAELLERERELALAVDCPECHQPADHPCLTPDGRPLHAPAHWRRIRAADLHRQERDSQ' A
#
# COMPACT_ATOMS: atom_id res chain seq x y z
N MET A 1 -6.31 -27.62 28.66
CA MET A 1 -5.80 -26.31 28.22
C MET A 1 -6.56 -25.89 26.97
N THR A 2 -7.40 -24.87 27.16
CA THR A 2 -8.07 -23.96 26.21
C THR A 2 -8.07 -24.32 24.72
N ARG A 3 -9.24 -24.79 24.23
CA ARG A 3 -9.61 -24.75 22.82
C ARG A 3 -9.80 -23.28 22.42
N TYR A 4 -8.79 -22.65 21.83
CA TYR A 4 -8.95 -21.35 21.17
C TYR A 4 -9.72 -21.57 19.87
N ARG A 5 -11.06 -21.62 19.97
CA ARG A 5 -11.95 -21.60 18.82
C ARG A 5 -12.40 -20.15 18.63
N GLY A 6 -11.45 -19.31 18.22
CA GLY A 6 -11.74 -17.92 17.86
C GLY A 6 -12.54 -17.88 16.57
N GLN A 7 -13.86 -17.78 16.68
CA GLN A 7 -14.68 -17.28 15.57
C GLN A 7 -14.33 -15.81 15.40
N PHE A 8 -13.45 -15.50 14.44
CA PHE A 8 -13.38 -14.13 13.94
C PHE A 8 -14.75 -13.78 13.35
N ASN A 9 -15.34 -12.68 13.77
CA ASN A 9 -16.58 -12.20 13.15
C ASN A 9 -16.27 -11.75 11.71
N ASN A 10 -17.23 -11.86 10.78
CA ASN A 10 -17.03 -11.44 9.38
C ASN A 10 -16.44 -10.01 9.27
N ARG A 11 -16.86 -9.10 10.17
CA ARG A 11 -16.36 -7.73 10.25
C ARG A 11 -14.86 -7.63 10.62
N GLU A 12 -14.35 -8.54 11.45
CA GLU A 12 -12.92 -8.58 11.79
C GLU A 12 -12.11 -9.12 10.61
N LEU A 13 -12.66 -10.09 9.86
CA LEU A 13 -12.05 -10.59 8.63
C LEU A 13 -12.01 -9.51 7.54
N ASP A 14 -13.07 -8.72 7.39
CA ASP A 14 -13.11 -7.58 6.43
C ASP A 14 -12.05 -6.52 6.77
N VAL A 15 -11.84 -6.22 8.05
CA VAL A 15 -10.82 -5.25 8.48
C VAL A 15 -9.40 -5.77 8.21
N LEU A 16 -9.15 -7.05 8.47
CA LEU A 16 -7.87 -7.68 8.18
C LEU A 16 -7.61 -7.70 6.67
N ALA A 17 -8.60 -8.09 5.86
CA ALA A 17 -8.48 -8.09 4.41
C ALA A 17 -8.25 -6.67 3.85
N ALA A 18 -8.92 -5.65 4.41
CA ALA A 18 -8.69 -4.26 4.04
C ALA A 18 -7.28 -3.77 4.41
N ALA A 19 -6.75 -4.20 5.56
CA ALA A 19 -5.39 -3.88 5.97
C ALA A 19 -4.34 -4.55 5.06
N GLU A 20 -4.53 -5.82 4.71
CA GLU A 20 -3.65 -6.54 3.78
C GLU A 20 -3.67 -5.92 2.38
N LEU A 21 -4.84 -5.52 1.88
CA LEU A 21 -4.96 -4.81 0.60
C LEU A 21 -4.20 -3.49 0.64
N LEU A 22 -4.37 -2.72 1.71
CA LEU A 22 -3.70 -1.43 1.88
C LEU A 22 -2.18 -1.57 1.96
N GLU A 23 -1.69 -2.59 2.67
CA GLU A 23 -0.26 -2.88 2.76
C GLU A 23 0.31 -3.25 1.39
N ARG A 24 -0.39 -4.11 0.65
CA ARG A 24 0.01 -4.49 -0.71
C ARG A 24 0.03 -3.31 -1.68
N GLU A 25 -0.98 -2.44 -1.62
CA GLU A 25 -1.00 -1.20 -2.42
C GLU A 25 0.16 -0.28 -2.06
N ARG A 26 0.52 -0.21 -0.77
CA ARG A 26 1.68 0.55 -0.30
C ARG A 26 2.97 -0.02 -0.87
N GLU A 27 3.17 -1.32 -0.80
CA GLU A 27 4.35 -1.99 -1.36
C GLU A 27 4.49 -1.75 -2.86
N LEU A 28 3.38 -1.89 -3.61
CA LEU A 28 3.35 -1.61 -5.04
C LEU A 28 3.70 -0.14 -5.33
N ALA A 29 3.08 0.80 -4.61
CA ALA A 29 3.37 2.22 -4.78
C ALA A 29 4.83 2.55 -4.47
N LEU A 30 5.44 1.91 -3.47
CA LEU A 30 6.84 2.11 -3.11
C LEU A 30 7.84 1.53 -4.11
N ALA A 31 7.42 0.65 -5.04
CA ALA A 31 8.30 0.07 -6.06
C ALA A 31 8.71 1.05 -7.17
N VAL A 32 8.11 2.25 -7.22
CA VAL A 32 8.41 3.29 -8.21
C VAL A 32 8.63 4.64 -7.52
N ASP A 33 9.34 5.54 -8.19
CA ASP A 33 9.49 6.93 -7.74
C ASP A 33 8.14 7.67 -7.78
N CYS A 34 7.94 8.61 -6.86
CA CYS A 34 6.75 9.45 -6.87
C CYS A 34 6.93 10.60 -7.87
N PRO A 35 6.11 10.70 -8.95
CA PRO A 35 6.23 11.78 -9.92
C PRO A 35 5.71 13.13 -9.40
N GLU A 36 5.10 13.18 -8.21
CA GLU A 36 4.53 14.41 -7.64
C GLU A 36 5.49 15.07 -6.63
N CYS A 37 6.02 14.30 -5.68
CA CYS A 37 6.95 14.81 -4.68
C CYS A 37 8.40 14.37 -4.90
N HIS A 38 8.69 13.63 -5.97
CA HIS A 38 10.03 13.12 -6.33
C HIS A 38 10.68 12.27 -5.25
N GLN A 39 9.91 11.73 -4.30
CA GLN A 39 10.41 10.75 -3.36
C GLN A 39 10.78 9.46 -4.12
N PRO A 40 11.96 8.89 -3.86
CA PRO A 40 12.40 7.70 -4.57
C PRO A 40 11.57 6.47 -4.19
N ALA A 41 11.72 5.40 -4.96
CA ALA A 41 11.31 4.05 -4.58
C ALA A 41 11.80 3.71 -3.16
N ASP A 42 11.05 2.86 -2.45
CA ASP A 42 11.22 2.50 -1.03
C ASP A 42 11.03 3.64 0.01
N HIS A 43 10.92 4.90 -0.42
CA HIS A 43 10.69 6.02 0.48
C HIS A 43 9.22 6.46 0.49
N PRO A 44 8.57 6.65 1.65
CA PRO A 44 7.18 7.09 1.72
C PRO A 44 7.03 8.54 1.22
N CYS A 45 5.87 8.84 0.65
CA CYS A 45 5.52 10.24 0.38
C CYS A 45 5.40 11.00 1.72
N LEU A 46 5.88 12.24 1.73
CA LEU A 46 5.80 13.10 2.90
C LEU A 46 4.72 14.17 2.69
N THR A 47 4.06 14.57 3.78
CA THR A 47 3.28 15.80 3.83
C THR A 47 4.21 17.02 3.66
N PRO A 48 3.66 18.21 3.36
CA PRO A 48 4.46 19.44 3.32
C PRO A 48 5.24 19.71 4.62
N ASP A 49 4.72 19.26 5.76
CA ASP A 49 5.38 19.34 7.07
C ASP A 49 6.46 18.27 7.30
N GLY A 50 6.76 17.44 6.29
CA GLY A 50 7.79 16.40 6.36
C GLY A 50 7.36 15.11 7.07
N ARG A 51 6.06 14.91 7.35
CA ARG A 51 5.56 13.70 8.00
C ARG A 51 5.21 12.62 6.98
N PRO A 52 5.45 11.33 7.24
CA PRO A 52 5.06 10.27 6.32
C PRO A 52 3.53 10.21 6.17
N LEU A 53 3.07 10.08 4.93
CA LEU A 53 1.68 9.79 4.62
C LEU A 53 1.37 8.36 5.08
N HIS A 54 0.38 8.22 5.98
CA HIS A 54 0.00 6.92 6.54
C HIS A 54 -0.65 5.98 5.50
N ALA A 55 -1.27 6.52 4.45
CA ALA A 55 -1.91 5.78 3.36
C ALA A 55 -2.45 6.74 2.27
N PRO A 56 -2.52 6.32 1.00
CA PRO A 56 -1.41 5.80 0.21
C PRO A 56 -0.51 6.97 -0.24
N ALA A 57 0.60 6.66 -0.91
CA ALA A 57 1.37 7.67 -1.63
C ALA A 57 0.48 8.53 -2.54
N HIS A 58 0.97 9.69 -2.99
CA HIS A 58 0.25 10.52 -3.98
C HIS A 58 -0.33 9.64 -5.10
N TRP A 59 -1.60 9.87 -5.46
CA TRP A 59 -2.35 9.03 -6.42
C TRP A 59 -1.60 8.77 -7.74
N ARG A 60 -0.75 9.72 -8.17
CA ARG A 60 0.12 9.57 -9.34
C ARG A 60 1.15 8.46 -9.19
N ARG A 61 1.69 8.24 -7.98
CA ARG A 61 2.61 7.15 -7.68
C ARG A 61 1.91 5.80 -7.75
N ILE A 62 0.69 5.72 -7.22
CA ILE A 62 -0.15 4.50 -7.31
C ILE A 62 -0.38 4.15 -8.78
N ARG A 63 -0.81 5.12 -9.59
CA ARG A 63 -1.00 4.93 -11.03
C ARG A 63 0.29 4.54 -11.76
N ALA A 64 1.43 5.16 -11.40
CA ALA A 64 2.72 4.80 -11.98
C ALA A 64 3.12 3.36 -11.62
N ALA A 65 2.86 2.94 -10.39
CA ALA A 65 3.10 1.57 -9.95
C ALA A 65 2.20 0.56 -10.68
N ASP A 66 0.93 0.89 -10.90
CA ASP A 66 0.00 0.06 -11.67
C ASP A 66 0.46 -0.11 -13.12
N LEU A 67 0.95 0.96 -13.76
CA LEU A 67 1.50 0.91 -15.11
C LEU A 67 2.77 0.07 -15.14
N HIS A 68 3.72 0.33 -14.25
CA HIS A 68 4.96 -0.44 -14.14
C HIS A 68 4.72 -1.93 -13.90
N ARG A 69 3.70 -2.28 -13.11
CA ARG A 69 3.28 -3.67 -12.92
C ARG A 69 2.73 -4.28 -14.22
N GLN A 70 1.84 -3.58 -14.93
CA GLN A 70 1.31 -4.06 -16.21
C GLN A 70 2.41 -4.31 -17.24
N GLU A 71 3.42 -3.43 -17.30
CA GLU A 71 4.58 -3.59 -18.17
C GLU A 71 5.38 -4.86 -17.83
N ARG A 72 5.58 -5.14 -16.52
CA ARG A 72 6.28 -6.36 -16.06
C ARG A 72 5.51 -7.65 -16.33
N ASP A 73 4.19 -7.65 -16.13
CA ASP A 73 3.34 -8.82 -16.40
C ASP A 73 3.15 -9.09 -17.91
N SER A 74 3.46 -8.11 -18.76
CA SER A 74 3.38 -8.23 -20.23
C SER A 74 4.68 -8.71 -20.89
N GLN A 75 5.74 -8.94 -20.11
CA GLN A 75 7.04 -9.46 -20.56
C GLN A 75 7.17 -10.96 -20.28
#